data_AF-A0A4Q0ATB7-F1
#
_entry.id   AF-A0A4Q0ATB7-F1
#
_cell.length_a   1.000
_cell.length_b   1.000
_cell.length_c   1.000
_cell.angle_alpha   90.00
_cell.angle_beta   90.00
_cell.angle_gamma   90.00
#
_symmetry.space_group_name_H-M   'P 1'
#
loop_
_entity.id
_entity.type
_entity.pdbx_description
1 polymer ?
#
loop_
_entity_poly.entity_id
_entity_poly.type
_entity_poly.pdbx_seq_one_letter_code
_entity_poly.pdbx_strand_id
1 'polypeptide(L)'
;MVIYNRNWELSECSVNRIWSKYRQYGKRSLSNKKRGVQGGKKITGKQAAEVGQLIKEKLPDQLKLPFGLWTREAVQQLLLDRYRIELSRWQVGRYLKDWGYTPQKPINKAFEQKPEKVKE
;
A
#
# COMPACT_ATOMS: atom_id res chain seq x y z
N MET A 1 19.22 -26.69 37.90
CA MET A 1 18.05 -25.98 38.43
C MET A 1 17.07 -25.77 37.27
N VAL A 2 16.19 -26.74 37.03
CA VAL A 2 15.19 -26.71 35.94
C VAL A 2 13.94 -26.08 36.54
N ILE A 3 13.61 -24.85 36.11
CA ILE A 3 12.42 -24.14 36.59
C ILE A 3 11.22 -24.81 35.90
N TYR A 4 10.52 -25.69 36.62
CA TYR A 4 9.26 -26.28 36.17
C TYR A 4 8.19 -25.20 36.03
N ASN A 5 7.82 -24.84 34.79
CA ASN A 5 6.68 -23.97 34.51
C ASN A 5 5.46 -24.84 34.17
N ARG A 6 4.64 -25.15 35.18
CA ARG A 6 3.35 -25.85 35.01
C ARG A 6 2.15 -24.95 35.31
N ASN A 7 2.23 -23.67 34.94
CA ASN A 7 1.13 -22.71 35.18
C ASN A 7 1.01 -21.59 34.12
N TRP A 8 1.89 -21.56 33.13
CA TRP A 8 1.83 -20.60 32.03
C TRP A 8 1.73 -21.44 30.76
N GLU A 9 0.73 -21.20 29.91
CA GLU A 9 0.44 -21.94 28.66
C GLU A 9 1.54 -21.77 27.57
N LEU A 10 2.78 -21.53 27.98
CA LEU A 10 3.94 -21.32 27.14
C LEU A 10 4.71 -22.64 27.00
N SER A 11 5.14 -22.94 25.78
CA SER A 11 5.98 -24.10 25.52
C SER A 11 7.37 -23.95 26.17
N GLU A 12 7.95 -25.07 26.59
CA GLU A 12 9.30 -25.12 27.17
C GLU A 12 10.35 -24.48 26.25
N CYS A 13 10.24 -24.71 24.93
CA CYS A 13 11.08 -24.08 23.92
C CYS A 13 10.99 -22.54 23.94
N SER A 14 9.79 -21.99 24.17
CA SER A 14 9.59 -20.55 24.28
C SER A 14 10.27 -19.99 25.53
N VAL A 15 10.12 -20.67 26.67
CA VAL A 15 10.77 -20.30 27.94
C VAL A 15 12.29 -20.32 27.81
N ASN A 16 12.85 -21.39 27.24
CA ASN A 16 14.30 -21.52 27.02
C ASN A 16 14.82 -20.42 26.09
N ARG A 17 14.10 -20.12 25.00
CA ARG A 17 14.46 -19.02 24.08
C ARG A 17 14.46 -17.66 24.77
N ILE A 18 13.45 -17.38 25.59
CA ILE A 18 13.35 -16.14 26.38
C ILE A 18 14.53 -16.05 27.36
N TRP A 19 14.83 -17.15 28.06
CA TRP A 19 15.91 -17.22 29.05
C TRP A 19 17.30 -17.03 28.43
N SER A 20 17.59 -17.70 27.32
CA SER A 20 18.85 -17.53 26.60
C SER A 20 19.04 -16.08 26.12
N LYS A 21 17.98 -15.46 25.60
CA LYS A 21 18.00 -14.07 25.14
C LYS A 21 18.25 -13.08 26.29
N TYR A 22 17.63 -13.33 27.44
CA TYR A 22 17.85 -12.55 28.66
C TYR A 22 19.30 -12.65 29.14
N ARG A 23 19.90 -13.85 29.14
CA ARG A 23 21.30 -14.02 29.54
C ARG A 23 22.29 -13.27 28.65
N GLN A 24 22.02 -13.21 27.34
CA GLN A 24 22.92 -12.56 26.38
C GLN A 24 22.80 -11.03 26.35
N TYR A 25 21.57 -10.50 26.49
CA TYR A 25 21.29 -9.09 26.19
C TYR A 25 20.56 -8.36 27.34
N GLY A 26 20.37 -9.03 28.49
CA GLY A 26 19.70 -8.49 29.66
C GLY A 26 18.21 -8.19 29.46
N LYS A 27 17.61 -7.49 30.44
CA LYS A 27 16.17 -7.16 30.47
C LYS A 27 15.68 -6.37 29.25
N ARG A 28 16.53 -5.52 28.65
CA ARG A 28 16.17 -4.70 27.47
C ARG A 28 15.77 -5.55 26.26
N SER A 29 16.28 -6.77 26.17
CA SER A 29 16.02 -7.70 25.07
C SER A 29 14.61 -8.31 25.08
N LEU A 30 13.94 -8.25 26.23
CA LEU A 30 12.57 -8.74 26.40
C LEU A 30 11.52 -7.67 26.08
N SER A 31 11.95 -6.48 25.63
CA SER A 31 11.02 -5.48 25.11
C SER A 31 10.33 -5.97 23.83
N ASN A 32 9.05 -5.63 23.71
CA ASN A 32 8.30 -5.92 22.49
C ASN A 32 8.91 -5.16 21.32
N LYS A 33 9.37 -5.89 20.30
CA LYS A 33 9.73 -5.28 19.03
C LYS A 33 8.46 -4.76 18.36
N LYS A 34 8.55 -3.60 17.70
CA LYS A 34 7.47 -3.08 16.85
C LYS A 34 7.14 -4.13 15.80
N ARG A 35 5.91 -4.64 15.83
CA ARG A 35 5.36 -5.55 14.81
C ARG A 35 4.71 -4.71 13.71
N GLY A 36 4.73 -5.20 12.47
CA GLY A 36 4.16 -4.50 11.31
C GLY A 36 5.19 -3.74 10.47
N VAL A 37 4.69 -2.93 9.52
CA VAL A 37 5.52 -2.24 8.51
C VAL A 37 6.56 -1.34 9.18
N GLN A 38 7.83 -1.59 8.84
CA GLN A 38 8.97 -0.86 9.40
C GLN A 38 9.35 0.37 8.56
N GLY A 39 9.01 0.39 7.27
CA GLY A 39 9.33 1.48 6.34
C GLY A 39 8.18 2.48 6.16
N GLY A 40 8.54 3.76 5.96
CA GLY A 40 7.59 4.82 5.62
C GLY A 40 7.09 4.74 4.17
N LYS A 41 6.29 5.72 3.74
CA LYS A 41 5.94 5.88 2.32
C LYS A 41 7.20 6.16 1.52
N LYS A 42 7.33 5.55 0.34
CA LYS A 42 8.48 5.78 -0.56
C LYS A 42 8.46 7.19 -1.17
N ILE A 43 7.29 7.82 -1.22
CA ILE A 43 7.09 9.16 -1.75
C ILE A 43 7.05 10.18 -0.62
N THR A 44 7.70 11.32 -0.82
CA THR A 44 7.64 12.46 0.10
C THR A 44 6.34 13.24 -0.07
N GLY A 45 5.95 14.03 0.94
CA GLY A 45 4.75 14.87 0.85
C GLY A 45 4.79 15.89 -0.29
N LYS A 46 5.97 16.44 -0.60
CA LYS A 46 6.16 17.38 -1.73
C LYS A 46 5.92 16.70 -3.07
N GLN A 47 6.54 15.54 -3.30
CA GLN A 47 6.35 14.74 -4.50
C GLN A 47 4.88 14.33 -4.68
N ALA A 48 4.21 13.95 -3.58
CA ALA A 48 2.78 13.63 -3.60
C ALA A 48 1.92 14.83 -4.06
N ALA A 49 2.19 16.03 -3.53
CA ALA A 49 1.48 17.24 -3.91
C ALA A 49 1.72 17.61 -5.39
N GLU A 50 2.96 17.53 -5.86
CA GLU A 50 3.31 17.77 -7.27
C GLU A 50 2.60 16.79 -8.21
N VAL A 51 2.58 15.51 -7.86
CA VAL A 51 1.87 14.48 -8.65
C VAL A 51 0.37 14.73 -8.65
N GLY A 52 -0.23 15.07 -7.50
CA GLY A 52 -1.63 15.46 -7.43
C GLY A 52 -1.97 16.66 -8.31
N GLN A 53 -1.10 17.67 -8.33
CA GLN A 53 -1.27 18.84 -9.19
C GLN A 53 -1.18 18.47 -10.68
N LEU A 54 -0.21 17.63 -11.07
CA LEU A 54 -0.06 17.14 -12.44
C LEU A 54 -1.29 16.34 -12.91
N ILE A 55 -1.84 15.50 -12.04
CA ILE A 55 -3.05 14.73 -12.32
C ILE A 55 -4.25 15.67 -12.56
N LYS A 56 -4.31 16.80 -11.86
CA LYS A 56 -5.40 17.78 -11.97
C LYS A 56 -5.28 18.68 -13.20
N GLU A 57 -4.06 19.10 -13.54
CA GLU A 57 -3.82 20.10 -14.59
C GLU A 57 -3.59 19.50 -15.98
N LYS A 58 -3.07 18.27 -16.06
CA LYS A 58 -2.57 17.71 -17.32
C LYS A 58 -3.18 16.35 -17.61
N LEU A 59 -3.18 15.99 -18.88
CA LEU A 59 -3.44 14.62 -19.33
C LEU A 59 -2.12 13.82 -19.42
N PRO A 60 -2.15 12.49 -19.30
CA PRO A 60 -0.93 11.69 -19.41
C PRO A 60 -0.23 11.85 -20.77
N ASP A 61 -0.99 12.02 -21.85
CA ASP A 61 -0.47 12.26 -23.20
C ASP A 61 0.39 13.55 -23.27
N GLN A 62 -0.04 14.63 -22.61
CA GLN A 62 0.74 15.87 -22.49
C GLN A 62 2.04 15.69 -21.70
N LEU A 63 2.15 14.62 -20.93
CA LEU A 63 3.34 14.22 -20.18
C LEU A 63 4.16 13.16 -20.91
N LYS A 64 3.86 12.89 -22.20
CA LYS A 64 4.51 11.88 -23.04
C LYS A 64 4.37 10.45 -22.49
N LEU A 65 3.33 10.20 -21.70
CA LEU A 65 3.03 8.87 -21.20
C LEU A 65 2.15 8.12 -22.21
N PRO A 66 2.31 6.79 -22.38
CA PRO A 66 1.56 5.99 -23.35
C PRO A 66 0.13 5.65 -22.88
N PHE A 67 -0.61 6.64 -22.36
CA PHE A 67 -1.96 6.46 -21.84
C PHE A 67 -2.88 7.61 -22.26
N GLY A 68 -4.12 7.30 -22.64
CA GLY A 68 -5.12 8.32 -22.98
C GLY A 68 -5.76 9.02 -21.78
N LEU A 69 -5.77 8.37 -20.60
CA LEU A 69 -6.39 8.88 -19.37
C LEU A 69 -5.59 8.47 -18.14
N TRP A 70 -5.83 9.15 -17.02
CA TRP A 70 -5.20 8.82 -15.75
C TRP A 70 -5.69 7.46 -15.22
N THR A 71 -4.84 6.46 -15.36
CA THR A 71 -5.00 5.16 -14.71
C THR A 71 -3.97 4.99 -13.60
N ARG A 72 -4.13 3.95 -12.76
CA ARG A 72 -3.12 3.62 -11.75
C ARG A 72 -1.75 3.30 -12.37
N GLU A 73 -1.74 2.73 -13.57
CA GLU A 73 -0.54 2.42 -14.34
C GLU A 73 0.10 3.69 -14.92
N ALA A 74 -0.71 4.65 -15.38
CA ALA A 74 -0.23 5.95 -15.82
C ALA A 74 0.46 6.72 -14.67
N VAL A 75 -0.13 6.71 -13.47
CA VAL A 75 0.48 7.34 -12.29
C VAL A 75 1.73 6.58 -11.84
N GLN A 76 1.74 5.25 -11.95
CA GLN A 76 2.93 4.44 -11.68
C GLN A 76 4.09 4.84 -12.61
N GLN A 77 3.83 4.96 -13.92
CA GLN A 77 4.83 5.39 -14.89
C GLN A 77 5.30 6.82 -14.64
N LEU A 78 4.39 7.75 -14.33
CA LEU A 78 4.77 9.12 -13.96
C LEU A 78 5.78 9.15 -12.79
N LEU A 79 5.54 8.33 -11.76
CA LEU A 79 6.42 8.24 -10.59
C LEU A 79 7.78 7.61 -10.91
N LEU A 80 7.80 6.64 -11.82
CA LEU A 80 9.02 6.02 -12.31
C LEU A 80 9.85 7.00 -13.16
N ASP A 81 9.21 7.72 -14.06
CA ASP A 81 9.88 8.64 -15.00
C ASP A 81 10.45 9.86 -14.30
N ARG A 82 9.68 10.47 -13.40
CA ARG A 82 10.05 11.73 -12.75
C ARG A 82 10.95 11.55 -11.53
N TYR A 83 10.69 10.53 -10.71
CA TYR A 83 11.36 10.37 -9.42
C TYR A 83 12.12 9.04 -9.29
N ARG A 84 12.09 8.17 -10.31
CA ARG A 84 12.71 6.83 -10.26
C ARG A 84 12.21 5.98 -9.08
N ILE A 85 10.95 6.20 -8.68
CA ILE A 85 10.32 5.47 -7.59
C ILE A 85 9.48 4.33 -8.17
N GLU A 86 9.96 3.11 -7.99
CA GLU A 86 9.21 1.91 -8.32
C GLU A 86 8.16 1.59 -7.24
N LEU A 87 6.89 1.70 -7.64
CA LEU A 87 5.73 1.30 -6.88
C LEU A 87 4.95 0.24 -7.63
N SER A 88 4.35 -0.71 -6.91
CA SER A 88 3.35 -1.58 -7.49
C SER A 88 2.04 -0.82 -7.76
N ARG A 89 1.27 -1.28 -8.74
CA ARG A 89 -0.09 -0.78 -9.02
C ARG A 89 -0.97 -0.68 -7.78
N TRP A 90 -0.82 -1.60 -6.82
CA TRP A 90 -1.56 -1.61 -5.56
C TRP A 90 -1.10 -0.50 -4.60
N GLN A 91 0.21 -0.25 -4.50
CA GLN A 91 0.75 0.86 -3.71
C GLN A 91 0.29 2.21 -4.26
N VAL A 92 0.31 2.37 -5.58
CA VAL A 92 -0.21 3.57 -6.25
C VAL A 92 -1.70 3.75 -5.94
N GLY A 93 -2.50 2.68 -6.04
CA GLY A 93 -3.92 2.73 -5.66
C GLY A 93 -4.14 3.14 -4.20
N ARG A 94 -3.30 2.68 -3.28
CA ARG A 94 -3.36 3.09 -1.86
C ARG A 94 -2.99 4.56 -1.69
N TYR A 95 -1.96 5.04 -2.39
CA TYR A 95 -1.55 6.45 -2.32
C TYR A 95 -2.63 7.36 -2.90
N LEU A 96 -3.20 7.01 -4.04
CA LEU A 96 -4.32 7.75 -4.64
C LEU A 96 -5.52 7.81 -3.68
N LYS A 97 -5.87 6.70 -3.02
CA LYS A 97 -6.92 6.69 -2.00
C LYS A 97 -6.60 7.63 -0.82
N ASP A 98 -5.36 7.58 -0.32
CA ASP A 98 -4.91 8.47 0.77
C ASP A 98 -4.91 9.95 0.35
N TRP A 99 -4.71 10.25 -0.94
CA TRP A 99 -4.78 11.60 -1.51
C TRP A 99 -6.19 12.04 -1.90
N GLY A 100 -7.21 11.19 -1.67
CA GLY A 100 -8.61 11.49 -1.98
C GLY A 100 -9.07 11.11 -3.39
N TYR A 101 -8.19 10.55 -4.23
CA TYR A 101 -8.55 10.00 -5.54
C TYR A 101 -9.11 8.59 -5.36
N THR A 102 -10.43 8.51 -5.18
CA THR A 102 -11.16 7.24 -5.14
C THR A 102 -11.69 6.91 -6.53
N PRO A 103 -11.64 5.63 -6.97
CA PRO A 103 -12.36 5.20 -8.16
C PRO A 103 -13.84 5.52 -7.98
N GLN A 104 -14.36 6.47 -8.74
CA GLN A 104 -15.79 6.76 -8.74
C GLN A 104 -16.49 5.60 -9.44
N LYS A 105 -17.39 4.92 -8.73
CA LYS A 105 -18.20 3.84 -9.31
C LYS A 105 -19.00 4.46 -10.45
N PRO A 106 -18.89 3.98 -11.70
CA PRO A 106 -19.77 4.45 -12.75
C PRO A 106 -21.20 4.20 -12.29
N ILE A 107 -22.05 5.23 -12.42
CA ILE A 107 -23.46 5.09 -12.13
C ILE A 107 -23.95 3.99 -13.06
N ASN A 108 -24.43 2.88 -12.50
CA ASN A 108 -25.06 1.81 -13.26
C ASN A 108 -26.34 2.39 -13.88
N LYS A 109 -26.21 3.02 -15.04
CA LYS A 109 -27.36 3.34 -15.88
C LYS A 109 -27.81 2.00 -16.44
N ALA A 110 -28.95 1.50 -15.96
CA ALA A 110 -29.65 0.44 -16.64
C ALA A 110 -29.98 0.97 -18.04
N PHE A 111 -29.23 0.53 -19.04
CA PHE A 111 -29.70 0.61 -20.41
C PHE A 111 -30.82 -0.42 -20.50
N GLU A 112 -32.04 -0.03 -20.16
CA GLU A 112 -33.23 -0.80 -20.56
C GLU A 112 -33.20 -0.87 -22.08
N GLN A 113 -32.65 -1.97 -22.57
CA GLN A 113 -32.63 -2.31 -23.98
C GLN A 113 -34.08 -2.56 -24.36
N LYS A 114 -34.73 -1.58 -25.00
CA LYS A 114 -36.07 -1.77 -25.57
C LYS A 114 -35.94 -2.78 -26.72
N PRO A 115 -36.46 -4.01 -26.59
CA PRO A 115 -36.26 -5.07 -27.59
C PRO A 115 -37.04 -4.81 -28.89
N GLU A 116 -37.90 -3.78 -28.93
CA GLU A 116 -38.76 -3.49 -30.10
C GLU A 116 -38.02 -2.92 -31.33
N LYS A 117 -36.73 -2.55 -31.21
CA LYS A 117 -35.93 -2.00 -32.32
C LYS A 117 -34.80 -2.91 -32.83
N VAL A 118 -34.70 -4.15 -32.37
CA VAL A 118 -33.69 -5.11 -32.86
C VAL A 118 -34.37 -6.15 -33.76
N LYS A 119 -34.80 -5.69 -34.93
CA LYS A 119 -35.12 -6.56 -36.07
C LYS A 119 -34.56 -5.90 -37.33
N GLU A 120 -33.40 -6.39 -37.76
CA GLU A 120 -33.01 -6.56 -39.16
C GLU A 120 -32.33 -7.92 -39.27
#